data_AF-A0A401Q374-F1
#
_entry.id   AF-A0A401Q374-F1
#
_cell.length_a   1.000
_cell.length_b   1.000
_cell.length_c   1.000
_cell.angle_alpha   90.00
_cell.angle_beta   90.00
_cell.angle_gamma   90.00
#
_symmetry.space_group_name_H-M   'P 1'
#
loop_
_entity.id
_entity.type
_entity.pdbx_description
1 polymer ?
#
loop_
_entity_poly.entity_id
_entity_poly.type
_entity_poly.pdbx_seq_one_letter_code
_entity_poly.pdbx_strand_id
1 'polypeptide(L)'
;ADLLNLAWWSSAAAWSLLQQLLYALTLQLSFQADDTFADGNELKETSCVTKQTQYYFSNNSRSYSNLIDCSNCSRFYHAQRLANTNLLFVVAEKLTCSQCDRSKLIQAEVRSDGPDQCEEVLKPRYRKGPEDCFDYNAAENTSDCGGGTTLTSSFSILLALQFFLLSWTANLNLFPWASSL
;
A
#
# COMPACT_ATOMS: atom_id res chain seq x y z
N ALA A 1 49.40 -11.86 48.61
CA ALA A 1 48.71 -10.62 48.23
C ALA A 1 48.32 -10.61 46.74
N ASP A 2 49.10 -11.26 45.86
CA ASP A 2 48.88 -11.17 44.41
C ASP A 2 47.65 -11.93 43.88
N LEU A 3 47.25 -13.02 44.53
CA LEU A 3 46.08 -13.80 44.11
C LEU A 3 44.75 -13.04 44.33
N LEU A 4 44.63 -12.25 45.41
CA LEU A 4 43.44 -11.44 45.67
C LEU A 4 43.31 -10.27 44.69
N ASN A 5 44.43 -9.64 44.32
CA ASN A 5 44.44 -8.58 43.32
C ASN A 5 44.00 -9.13 41.96
N LEU A 6 44.51 -10.30 41.55
CA LEU A 6 44.12 -10.93 40.28
C LEU A 6 42.64 -11.31 40.25
N ALA A 7 42.11 -11.87 41.34
CA ALA A 7 40.70 -12.23 41.47
C ALA A 7 39.77 -11.01 41.43
N TRP A 8 40.21 -9.86 41.96
CA TRP A 8 39.47 -8.61 41.91
C TRP A 8 39.40 -8.04 40.49
N TRP A 9 40.54 -7.96 39.79
CA TRP A 9 40.58 -7.47 38.40
C TRP A 9 39.75 -8.36 37.46
N SER A 10 39.80 -9.68 37.63
CA SER A 10 39.00 -10.61 36.81
C SER A 10 37.50 -10.45 37.05
N SER A 11 37.09 -10.26 38.31
CA SER A 11 35.68 -10.08 38.67
C SER A 11 35.13 -8.75 38.17
N ALA A 12 35.91 -7.67 38.30
CA ALA A 12 35.57 -6.35 37.76
C ALA A 12 35.46 -6.37 36.22
N ALA A 13 36.39 -7.07 35.56
CA ALA A 13 36.36 -7.21 34.10
C ALA A 13 35.13 -7.98 33.62
N ALA A 14 34.79 -9.09 34.29
CA ALA A 14 33.62 -9.90 33.97
C ALA A 14 32.31 -9.10 34.13
N TRP A 15 32.19 -8.31 35.19
CA TRP A 15 31.01 -7.46 35.42
C TRP A 15 30.85 -6.38 34.34
N SER A 16 31.94 -5.74 33.94
CA SER A 16 31.88 -4.71 32.89
C SER A 16 31.45 -5.26 31.53
N LEU A 17 31.94 -6.45 31.15
CA LEU A 17 31.54 -7.13 29.91
C LEU A 17 30.06 -7.54 29.93
N LEU A 18 29.57 -8.03 31.06
CA LEU A 18 28.16 -8.39 31.22
C LEU A 18 27.24 -7.17 31.07
N GLN A 19 27.61 -6.04 31.68
CA GLN A 19 26.86 -4.78 31.54
C GLN A 19 26.84 -4.29 30.09
N GLN A 20 27.99 -4.30 29.40
CA GLN A 20 28.07 -3.91 27.98
C GLN A 20 27.19 -4.79 27.08
N LEU A 21 27.13 -6.10 27.32
CA LEU A 21 26.27 -7.01 26.58
C LEU A 21 24.78 -6.69 26.77
N LEU A 22 24.36 -6.40 28.00
CA LEU A 22 22.97 -6.07 28.31
C LEU A 22 22.55 -4.73 27.70
N TYR A 23 23.40 -3.70 27.74
CA TYR A 23 23.12 -2.40 27.11
C TYR A 23 23.05 -2.50 25.58
N ALA A 24 23.91 -3.31 24.95
CA ALA A 24 23.86 -3.53 23.52
C ALA A 24 22.53 -4.19 23.11
N LEU A 25 22.08 -5.19 23.86
CA LEU A 25 20.83 -5.91 23.60
C LEU A 25 19.61 -4.99 23.75
N THR A 26 19.53 -4.18 24.80
CA THR A 26 18.37 -3.29 25.04
C THR A 26 18.28 -2.17 24.02
N LEU A 27 19.41 -1.63 23.58
CA LEU A 27 19.44 -0.64 22.50
C LEU A 27 18.97 -1.24 21.18
N GLN A 28 19.43 -2.44 20.82
CA GLN A 28 18.98 -3.14 19.62
C GLN A 28 17.47 -3.42 19.61
N LEU A 29 16.92 -3.83 20.76
CA LEU A 29 15.47 -4.05 20.92
C LEU A 29 14.66 -2.76 20.79
N SER A 30 15.21 -1.62 21.22
CA SER A 30 14.53 -0.33 21.21
C SER A 30 14.48 0.30 19.82
N PHE A 31 15.51 0.12 19.00
CA PHE A 31 15.54 0.61 17.61
C PHE A 31 14.64 -0.19 16.66
N GLN A 32 14.27 -1.43 17.01
CA GLN A 32 13.42 -2.27 16.17
C GLN A 32 11.91 -2.11 16.45
N ALA A 33 11.54 -1.26 17.42
CA ALA A 33 10.14 -1.08 17.83
C ALA A 33 9.41 0.08 17.12
N ASP A 34 9.98 0.65 16.05
CA ASP A 34 9.31 1.69 15.25
C ASP A 34 8.53 1.08 14.07
N ASP A 35 7.81 0.00 14.32
CA ASP A 35 6.71 -0.41 13.44
C ASP A 35 5.52 0.49 13.77
N THR A 36 5.53 1.71 13.21
CA THR A 36 4.35 2.57 13.17
C THR A 36 3.26 1.84 12.39
N PHE A 37 2.40 1.10 13.08
CA PHE A 37 1.13 0.66 12.54
C PHE A 37 0.36 1.92 12.17
N ALA A 38 0.34 2.22 10.87
CA ALA A 38 -0.51 3.25 10.31
C ALA A 38 -1.96 2.78 10.43
N ASP A 39 -2.56 2.95 11.60
CA ASP A 39 -4.00 2.85 11.80
C ASP A 39 -4.65 4.09 11.15
N GLY A 40 -4.76 4.01 9.83
CA GLY A 40 -5.48 4.97 9.01
C GLY A 40 -6.86 4.45 8.68
N ASN A 41 -7.72 4.25 9.68
CA ASN A 41 -9.16 4.10 9.45
C ASN A 41 -9.78 5.47 9.13
N GLU A 42 -9.37 6.08 8.02
CA GLU A 42 -10.16 7.11 7.37
C GLU A 42 -11.26 6.42 6.57
N LEU A 43 -12.52 6.74 6.87
CA LEU A 43 -13.68 6.52 5.97
C LEU A 43 -13.50 7.39 4.71
N LYS A 44 -12.43 7.12 3.96
CA LYS A 44 -12.08 7.80 2.73
C LYS A 44 -12.93 7.16 1.65
N GLU A 45 -13.71 7.98 0.93
CA GLU A 45 -14.41 7.53 -0.27
C GLU A 45 -13.41 6.80 -1.16
N THR A 46 -13.59 5.49 -1.31
CA THR A 46 -12.69 4.67 -2.09
C THR A 46 -12.97 4.91 -3.58
N SER A 47 -11.91 5.08 -4.36
CA SER A 47 -12.04 5.16 -5.81
C SER A 47 -12.67 3.87 -6.33
N CYS A 48 -13.79 3.98 -7.02
CA CYS A 48 -14.50 2.83 -7.59
C CYS A 48 -14.77 3.05 -9.08
N VAL A 49 -14.93 1.94 -9.80
CA VAL A 49 -15.26 1.97 -11.22
C VAL A 49 -16.76 2.25 -11.37
N THR A 50 -17.09 3.23 -12.20
CA THR A 50 -18.46 3.58 -12.56
C THR A 50 -18.69 3.38 -14.04
N LYS A 51 -19.89 2.90 -14.38
CA LYS A 51 -20.37 2.80 -15.75
C LYS A 51 -21.22 4.01 -16.06
N GLN A 52 -20.83 4.74 -17.10
CA GLN A 52 -21.55 5.90 -17.61
C GLN A 52 -22.24 5.54 -18.93
N THR A 53 -23.50 5.93 -19.09
CA THR A 53 -24.26 5.72 -20.34
C THR A 53 -24.63 7.07 -20.95
N GLN A 54 -24.29 7.25 -22.22
CA GLN A 54 -24.58 8.46 -22.98
C GLN A 54 -25.48 8.13 -24.17
N TYR A 55 -26.42 9.02 -24.47
CA TYR A 55 -27.34 8.88 -25.60
C TYR A 55 -27.05 9.97 -26.64
N TYR A 56 -26.95 9.57 -27.90
CA TYR A 56 -26.72 10.48 -29.03
C TYR A 56 -27.48 9.99 -30.27
N PHE A 57 -27.66 10.88 -31.23
CA PHE A 57 -28.28 10.52 -32.52
C PHE A 57 -27.25 9.82 -33.41
N SER A 58 -27.49 8.54 -33.72
CA SER A 58 -26.60 7.77 -34.61
C SER A 58 -26.86 8.01 -36.09
N ASN A 59 -28.11 8.31 -36.46
CA ASN A 59 -28.54 8.47 -37.85
C ASN A 59 -28.93 9.92 -38.17
N ASN A 60 -28.75 10.31 -39.43
CA ASN A 60 -29.10 11.63 -39.96
C ASN A 60 -30.56 11.72 -40.44
N SER A 61 -31.36 10.68 -40.25
CA SER A 61 -32.80 10.71 -40.56
C SER A 61 -33.51 11.82 -39.77
N ARG A 62 -34.38 12.56 -40.47
CA ARG A 62 -35.13 13.70 -39.90
C ARG A 62 -36.46 13.29 -39.26
N SER A 63 -37.06 12.20 -39.74
CA SER A 63 -38.37 11.71 -39.32
C SER A 63 -38.24 10.25 -38.92
N TYR A 64 -38.84 9.91 -37.78
CA TYR A 64 -38.93 8.57 -37.23
C TYR A 64 -40.39 8.29 -36.90
N SER A 65 -40.92 7.18 -37.36
CA SER A 65 -42.27 6.74 -37.02
C SER A 65 -42.26 5.25 -36.85
N ASN A 66 -42.76 4.78 -35.72
CA ASN A 66 -42.88 3.35 -35.47
C ASN A 66 -44.00 3.07 -34.47
N LEU A 67 -44.39 1.82 -34.39
CA LEU A 67 -45.39 1.33 -33.46
C LEU A 67 -44.68 0.60 -32.32
N ILE A 68 -45.02 0.96 -31.09
CA ILE A 68 -44.46 0.34 -29.88
C ILE A 68 -45.46 -0.69 -29.40
N ASP A 69 -45.08 -1.96 -29.51
CA ASP A 69 -45.86 -3.08 -28.99
C ASP A 69 -45.53 -3.36 -27.52
N CYS A 70 -46.58 -3.46 -26.71
CA CYS A 70 -46.57 -3.86 -25.31
C CYS A 70 -47.53 -5.05 -25.14
N SER A 71 -47.17 -6.23 -25.66
CA SER A 71 -47.96 -7.49 -25.67
C SER A 71 -49.42 -7.33 -26.14
N ASN A 72 -50.29 -6.84 -25.28
CA ASN A 72 -51.74 -6.77 -25.49
C ASN A 72 -52.22 -5.38 -25.92
N CYS A 73 -51.31 -4.42 -26.06
CA CYS A 73 -51.59 -3.05 -26.42
C CYS A 73 -50.45 -2.51 -27.27
N SER A 74 -50.78 -1.65 -28.22
CA SER A 74 -49.80 -0.94 -29.02
C SER A 74 -50.05 0.56 -28.94
N ARG A 75 -49.01 1.36 -29.22
CA ARG A 75 -49.15 2.80 -29.42
C ARG A 75 -48.31 3.24 -30.61
N PHE A 76 -48.85 4.12 -31.42
CA PHE A 76 -48.06 4.77 -32.45
C PHE A 76 -47.28 5.96 -31.87
N TYR A 77 -46.06 6.16 -32.35
CA TYR A 77 -45.33 7.39 -32.13
C TYR A 77 -44.75 7.93 -33.43
N HIS A 78 -44.67 9.25 -33.48
CA HIS A 78 -44.02 10.00 -34.54
C HIS A 78 -43.04 10.99 -33.90
N ALA A 79 -41.81 11.02 -34.40
CA ALA A 79 -40.76 11.89 -33.92
C ALA A 79 -40.07 12.59 -35.08
N GLN A 80 -39.95 13.91 -34.98
CA GLN A 80 -39.38 14.78 -36.01
C GLN A 80 -38.24 15.60 -35.39
N ARG A 81 -37.07 15.60 -36.03
CA ARG A 81 -35.96 16.45 -35.63
C ARG A 81 -36.18 17.88 -36.12
N LEU A 82 -35.99 18.86 -35.23
CA LEU A 82 -36.09 20.27 -35.58
C LEU A 82 -34.85 20.71 -36.36
N ALA A 83 -35.06 21.42 -37.47
CA ALA A 83 -33.97 21.90 -38.31
C ALA A 83 -33.01 22.80 -37.51
N ASN A 84 -31.71 22.65 -37.76
CA ASN A 84 -30.64 23.46 -37.13
C ASN A 84 -30.56 23.36 -35.60
N THR A 85 -31.11 22.30 -34.99
CA THR A 85 -31.02 22.06 -33.54
C THR A 85 -30.69 20.60 -33.20
N ASN A 86 -30.42 20.34 -31.92
CA ASN A 86 -30.33 19.01 -31.33
C ASN A 86 -31.67 18.52 -30.74
N LEU A 87 -32.77 19.26 -30.96
CA LEU A 87 -34.07 18.92 -30.39
C LEU A 87 -34.80 17.89 -31.26
N LEU A 88 -35.44 16.94 -30.58
CA LEU A 88 -36.34 15.95 -31.18
C LEU A 88 -37.75 16.19 -30.63
N PHE A 89 -38.70 16.49 -31.51
CA PHE A 89 -40.09 16.63 -31.15
C PHE A 89 -40.78 15.29 -31.28
N VAL A 90 -41.38 14.78 -30.20
CA VAL A 90 -41.99 13.45 -30.13
C VAL A 90 -43.46 13.58 -29.79
N VAL A 91 -44.31 12.98 -30.62
CA VAL A 91 -45.75 12.85 -30.40
C VAL A 91 -46.08 11.37 -30.31
N ALA A 92 -46.79 10.97 -29.27
CA ALA A 92 -47.21 9.60 -29.07
C ALA A 92 -48.68 9.56 -28.63
N GLU A 93 -49.36 8.49 -29.03
CA GLU A 93 -50.72 8.24 -28.55
C GLU A 93 -50.72 7.95 -27.04
N LYS A 94 -51.80 8.37 -26.37
CA LYS A 94 -52.00 8.07 -24.97
C LYS A 94 -52.16 6.57 -24.81
N LEU A 95 -51.22 5.94 -24.10
CA LEU A 95 -51.29 4.52 -23.80
C LEU A 95 -52.38 4.26 -22.75
N THR A 96 -53.41 3.49 -23.11
CA THR A 96 -54.51 3.10 -22.21
C THR A 96 -54.24 1.79 -21.46
N CYS A 97 -53.01 1.29 -21.54
CA CYS A 97 -52.60 -0.01 -21.04
C CYS A 97 -52.04 0.10 -19.62
N SER A 98 -52.53 -0.73 -18.70
CA SER A 98 -52.08 -0.75 -17.30
C SER A 98 -50.76 -1.48 -17.07
N GLN A 99 -50.32 -2.32 -18.02
CA GLN A 99 -49.14 -3.18 -17.89
C GLN A 99 -48.19 -3.03 -19.09
N CYS A 100 -47.60 -1.84 -19.27
CA CYS A 100 -46.41 -1.70 -20.10
C CYS A 100 -45.23 -1.24 -19.25
N ASP A 101 -44.76 -2.14 -18.39
CA ASP A 101 -43.60 -1.90 -17.55
C ASP A 101 -42.34 -2.39 -18.28
N ARG A 102 -41.77 -1.51 -19.11
CA ARG A 102 -40.40 -1.70 -19.58
C ARG A 102 -39.47 -1.18 -18.49
N SER A 103 -38.36 -1.87 -18.25
CA SER A 103 -37.37 -1.45 -17.26
C SER A 103 -37.03 0.04 -17.43
N LYS A 104 -37.12 0.79 -16.34
CA LYS A 104 -36.82 2.22 -16.35
C LYS A 104 -35.37 2.40 -16.77
N LEU A 105 -35.17 3.12 -17.87
CA LEU A 105 -33.85 3.51 -18.33
C LEU A 105 -33.32 4.62 -17.40
N ILE A 106 -32.24 4.33 -16.69
CA ILE A 106 -31.59 5.30 -15.78
C ILE A 106 -30.36 5.86 -16.48
N GLN A 107 -30.27 7.18 -16.56
CA GLN A 107 -29.10 7.89 -17.04
C GLN A 107 -28.36 8.50 -15.85
N ALA A 108 -27.55 7.68 -15.19
CA ALA A 108 -26.72 8.09 -14.07
C ALA A 108 -25.46 7.21 -14.02
N GLU A 109 -24.47 7.63 -13.23
CA GLU A 109 -23.32 6.80 -12.93
C GLU A 109 -23.75 5.63 -12.04
N VAL A 110 -23.45 4.42 -12.49
CA VAL A 110 -23.77 3.21 -11.74
C VAL A 110 -22.47 2.50 -11.41
N ARG A 111 -22.28 2.09 -10.15
CA ARG A 111 -21.11 1.28 -9.77
C ARG A 111 -21.07 -0.01 -10.59
N SER A 112 -19.88 -0.36 -11.05
CA SER A 112 -19.65 -1.54 -11.89
C SER A 112 -18.27 -2.12 -11.58
N ASP A 113 -18.14 -3.43 -11.69
CA ASP A 113 -16.87 -4.12 -11.48
C ASP A 113 -15.89 -3.98 -12.67
N GLY A 114 -16.29 -3.23 -13.71
CA GLY A 114 -15.48 -3.03 -14.92
C GLY A 114 -15.62 -4.19 -15.92
N PRO A 115 -14.79 -4.18 -17.00
CA PRO A 115 -14.69 -5.33 -17.90
C PRO A 115 -14.00 -6.49 -17.20
N ASP A 116 -14.27 -7.72 -17.66
CA ASP A 116 -13.59 -8.90 -17.14
C ASP A 116 -12.09 -8.83 -17.46
N GLN A 117 -11.28 -8.79 -16.40
CA GLN A 117 -9.82 -8.71 -16.53
C GLN A 117 -9.24 -9.95 -17.22
N CYS A 118 -9.88 -11.11 -17.07
CA CYS A 118 -9.41 -12.34 -17.71
C CYS A 118 -9.51 -12.22 -19.25
N GLU A 119 -10.57 -11.61 -19.75
CA GLU A 119 -10.77 -11.40 -21.20
C GLU A 119 -9.82 -10.33 -21.76
N GLU A 120 -9.59 -9.25 -21.01
CA GLU A 120 -8.69 -8.15 -21.41
C GLU A 120 -7.23 -8.59 -21.55
N VAL A 121 -6.77 -9.51 -20.70
CA VAL A 121 -5.39 -10.04 -20.76
C VAL A 121 -5.18 -10.94 -21.98
N LEU A 122 -6.22 -11.60 -22.50
CA LEU A 122 -6.12 -12.40 -23.73
C LEU A 122 -5.90 -11.53 -24.96
N LYS A 123 -6.33 -10.27 -24.94
CA LYS A 123 -6.14 -9.28 -26.02
C LYS A 123 -5.58 -7.97 -25.46
N PRO A 124 -4.32 -7.97 -24.99
CA PRO A 124 -3.75 -6.81 -24.35
C PRO A 124 -3.58 -5.67 -25.35
N ARG A 125 -3.75 -4.44 -24.86
CA ARG A 125 -3.47 -3.24 -25.65
C ARG A 125 -1.98 -3.15 -25.98
N TYR A 126 -1.66 -2.61 -27.16
CA TYR A 126 -0.28 -2.35 -27.55
C TYR A 126 0.43 -1.45 -26.52
N ARG A 127 1.62 -1.87 -26.11
CA ARG A 127 2.57 -1.08 -25.30
C ARG A 127 3.97 -1.25 -25.87
N LYS A 128 4.72 -0.16 -25.98
CA LYS A 128 6.14 -0.19 -26.32
C LYS A 128 6.95 -0.30 -25.01
N GLY A 129 7.77 -1.34 -24.89
CA GLY A 129 8.69 -1.48 -23.77
C GLY A 129 9.90 -0.53 -23.86
N PRO A 130 10.72 -0.44 -22.80
CA PRO A 130 12.01 0.24 -22.88
C PRO A 130 12.94 -0.44 -23.90
N GLU A 131 13.85 0.34 -24.50
CA GLU A 131 14.81 -0.19 -25.50
C GLU A 131 15.96 -0.92 -24.82
N ASP A 132 16.51 -0.35 -23.75
CA ASP A 132 17.57 -0.97 -22.95
C ASP A 132 17.08 -1.27 -21.53
N CYS A 133 17.43 -2.47 -21.04
CA CYS A 133 17.23 -2.90 -19.67
C CYS A 133 18.61 -3.18 -19.07
N PHE A 134 19.08 -2.30 -18.18
CA PHE A 134 20.34 -2.50 -17.47
C PHE A 134 20.09 -3.32 -16.20
N ASP A 135 20.27 -4.63 -16.31
CA ASP A 135 20.21 -5.56 -15.19
C ASP A 135 21.59 -6.20 -14.94
N TYR A 136 21.74 -6.84 -13.78
CA TYR A 136 22.89 -7.68 -13.39
C TYR A 136 24.26 -7.11 -13.74
N ASN A 137 24.72 -6.14 -12.96
CA ASN A 137 26.08 -5.62 -13.13
C ASN A 137 27.10 -6.63 -12.57
N ALA A 138 28.13 -7.00 -13.33
CA ALA A 138 29.16 -7.95 -12.87
C ALA A 138 29.98 -7.45 -11.68
N ALA A 139 30.04 -6.12 -11.49
CA ALA A 139 30.65 -5.51 -10.30
C ALA A 139 29.68 -5.37 -9.12
N GLU A 140 28.43 -5.79 -9.26
CA GLU A 140 27.44 -5.77 -8.19
C GLU A 140 27.74 -6.85 -7.17
N ASN A 141 27.82 -6.45 -5.91
CA ASN A 141 27.96 -7.39 -4.80
C ASN A 141 26.58 -7.88 -4.35
N THR A 142 26.14 -9.02 -4.88
CA THR A 142 24.84 -9.62 -4.53
C THR A 142 24.87 -10.48 -3.26
N SER A 143 26.02 -10.60 -2.58
CA SER A 143 26.14 -11.43 -1.38
C SER A 143 25.68 -10.73 -0.10
N ASP A 144 25.49 -9.41 -0.14
CA ASP A 144 24.99 -8.65 1.01
C ASP A 144 23.46 -8.77 1.09
N CYS A 145 23.00 -9.85 1.72
CA CYS A 145 21.57 -10.11 1.91
C CYS A 145 21.16 -9.84 3.35
N GLY A 146 20.41 -8.76 3.57
CA GLY A 146 19.55 -8.58 4.76
C GLY A 146 20.21 -8.84 6.11
N GLY A 147 21.50 -8.51 6.26
CA GLY A 147 22.14 -8.48 7.56
C GLY A 147 21.53 -7.33 8.36
N GLY A 148 20.54 -7.63 9.21
CA GLY A 148 20.13 -6.69 10.27
C GLY A 148 21.40 -6.16 10.94
N THR A 149 21.44 -4.88 11.30
CA THR A 149 22.62 -4.21 11.84
C THR A 149 23.04 -4.87 13.16
N THR A 150 23.73 -6.01 13.07
CA THR A 150 24.57 -6.50 14.13
C THR A 150 25.70 -5.49 14.15
N LEU A 151 25.63 -4.59 15.13
CA LEU A 151 26.73 -3.69 15.45
C LEU A 151 27.93 -4.61 15.67
N THR A 152 28.73 -4.82 14.64
CA THR A 152 30.01 -5.52 14.75
C THR A 152 30.92 -4.53 15.45
N SER A 153 30.77 -4.47 16.78
CA SER A 153 31.57 -3.58 17.60
C SER A 153 33.02 -4.01 17.42
N SER A 154 33.85 -3.11 16.88
CA SER A 154 35.24 -3.45 16.61
C SER A 154 35.90 -3.89 17.92
N PHE A 155 36.58 -5.04 17.88
CA PHE A 155 37.24 -5.62 19.05
C PHE A 155 38.19 -4.61 19.72
N SER A 156 38.86 -3.78 18.92
CA SER A 156 39.75 -2.72 19.38
C SER A 156 39.04 -1.65 20.22
N ILE A 157 37.83 -1.21 19.82
CA ILE A 157 37.06 -0.21 20.58
C ILE A 157 36.54 -0.82 21.89
N LEU A 158 36.06 -2.07 21.85
CA LEU A 158 35.64 -2.78 23.06
C LEU A 158 36.78 -2.92 24.06
N LEU A 159 37.97 -3.30 23.59
CA LEU A 159 39.15 -3.46 24.43
C LEU A 159 39.60 -2.13 25.03
N ALA A 160 39.60 -1.05 24.24
CA ALA A 160 39.95 0.29 24.72
C ALA A 160 38.97 0.81 25.79
N LEU A 161 37.65 0.61 25.57
CA LEU A 161 36.62 0.95 26.55
C LEU A 161 36.78 0.14 27.84
N GLN A 162 37.12 -1.15 27.73
CA GLN A 162 37.35 -2.02 28.88
C GLN A 162 38.54 -1.55 29.73
N PHE A 163 39.66 -1.20 29.10
CA PHE A 163 40.82 -0.67 29.82
C PHE A 163 40.52 0.66 30.50
N PHE A 164 39.79 1.55 29.81
CA PHE A 164 39.39 2.83 30.37
C PHE A 164 38.49 2.66 31.59
N LEU A 165 37.44 1.83 31.50
CA LEU A 165 36.51 1.58 32.60
C LEU A 165 37.19 0.91 33.80
N LEU A 166 38.06 -0.07 33.56
CA LEU A 166 38.83 -0.73 34.64
C LEU A 166 39.77 0.25 35.34
N SER A 167 40.45 1.11 34.58
CA SER A 167 41.31 2.15 35.16
C SER A 167 40.51 3.18 35.96
N TRP A 168 39.28 3.50 35.52
CA TRP A 168 38.39 4.40 36.24
C TRP A 168 37.92 3.78 37.56
N THR A 169 37.47 2.51 37.55
CA THR A 169 37.05 1.80 38.76
C THR A 169 38.18 1.53 39.74
N ALA A 170 39.43 1.50 39.27
CA ALA A 170 40.60 1.37 40.14
C ALA A 170 41.00 2.70 40.80
N ASN A 171 40.74 3.83 40.14
CA ASN A 171 41.05 5.17 40.67
C ASN A 171 39.93 5.73 41.56
N LEU A 172 38.67 5.42 41.25
CA LEU A 172 37.54 5.68 42.13
C LEU A 172 37.39 4.48 43.08
N ASN A 173 37.94 4.57 44.30
CA ASN A 173 37.58 3.68 45.42
C ASN A 173 36.09 3.90 45.79
N LEU A 174 35.18 3.45 44.93
CA LEU A 174 33.74 3.57 45.07
C LEU A 174 33.16 2.16 45.03
N PHE A 175 33.45 1.39 46.08
CA PHE A 175 32.45 1.02 47.08
C PHE A 175 33.13 0.20 48.19
N PRO A 176 33.06 0.62 49.46
CA PRO A 176 33.24 -0.32 50.56
C PRO A 176 31.99 -1.20 50.54
N TRP A 177 32.14 -2.51 50.40
CA TRP A 177 31.25 -3.58 50.90
C TRP A 177 31.68 -4.89 50.23
N ALA A 178 32.89 -5.32 50.54
CA ALA A 178 33.32 -6.71 50.39
C ALA A 178 34.01 -7.15 51.69
N SER A 179 33.32 -6.93 52.81
CA SER A 179 33.72 -7.43 54.12
C SER A 179 32.49 -8.04 54.80
N SER A 180 31.91 -9.06 54.17
CA SER A 180 30.99 -10.02 54.79
C SER A 180 30.55 -11.10 53.80
N LEU A 181 31.45 -12.04 53.53
CA LEU A 181 31.19 -13.49 53.43
C LEU A 181 32.53 -14.23 53.22
#